data_AF-A0A0F5FRE3-F1
#
_entry.id   AF-A0A0F5FRE3-F1
#
_cell.length_a   1.000
_cell.length_b   1.000
_cell.length_c   1.000
_cell.angle_alpha   90.00
_cell.angle_beta   90.00
_cell.angle_gamma   90.00
#
_symmetry.space_group_name_H-M   'P 1'
#
loop_
_entity.id
_entity.type
_entity.pdbx_description
1 polymer ?
#
loop_
_entity_poly.entity_id
_entity_poly.type
_entity_poly.pdbx_seq_one_letter_code
_entity_poly.pdbx_strand_id
1 'polypeptide(L)'
;MRWTTARFNFRSATRRVRLAGLGAICLLFGLAGTPYAQDQVSEFRAACTRSATLMGMTQTHPDGLERLCDCLAADFEANLSPADIETLSRDLLGELTPAERASNPEYRRLSAYGGQAVGACLLIEGFEDGARAPADPE
;
A
#
# COMPACT_ATOMS: atom_id res chain seq x y z
N MET A 1 -17.17 -2.70 38.25
CA MET A 1 -17.95 -3.31 37.16
C MET A 1 -17.15 -4.49 36.62
N ARG A 2 -17.59 -5.72 36.94
CA ARG A 2 -16.94 -7.00 36.59
C ARG A 2 -17.93 -7.78 35.73
N TRP A 3 -17.55 -8.12 34.51
CA TRP A 3 -18.40 -8.91 33.62
C TRP A 3 -18.07 -10.39 33.77
N THR A 4 -19.10 -11.14 34.16
CA THR A 4 -19.17 -12.57 34.37
C THR A 4 -19.19 -13.35 33.05
N THR A 5 -18.38 -14.39 33.01
CA THR A 5 -18.21 -15.38 31.93
C THR A 5 -19.48 -16.23 31.78
N ALA A 6 -20.06 -16.30 30.58
CA ALA A 6 -21.09 -17.28 30.23
C ALA A 6 -20.55 -18.24 29.15
N ARG A 7 -20.29 -19.49 29.57
CA ARG A 7 -19.99 -20.64 28.71
C ARG A 7 -21.27 -21.05 27.96
N PHE A 8 -21.26 -20.98 26.64
CA PHE A 8 -22.22 -21.74 25.82
C PHE A 8 -21.59 -23.07 25.40
N ASN A 9 -22.05 -24.12 26.06
CA ASN A 9 -21.83 -25.53 25.73
C ASN A 9 -22.80 -25.89 24.61
N PHE A 10 -22.34 -26.08 23.37
CA PHE A 10 -23.12 -26.78 22.35
C PHE A 10 -22.40 -28.06 21.96
N ARG A 11 -22.85 -29.14 22.59
CA ARG A 11 -22.45 -30.52 22.33
C ARG A 11 -22.97 -30.96 20.96
N SER A 12 -22.06 -31.50 20.17
CA SER A 12 -22.25 -32.73 19.39
C SER A 12 -23.18 -32.69 18.17
N ALA A 13 -22.58 -32.51 17.00
CA ALA A 13 -22.97 -33.25 15.80
C ALA A 13 -21.74 -33.51 14.92
N THR A 14 -20.93 -34.49 15.33
CA THR A 14 -19.89 -35.10 14.49
C THR A 14 -20.54 -35.82 13.31
N ARG A 15 -20.57 -35.19 12.13
CA ARG A 15 -20.61 -35.92 10.86
C ARG A 15 -19.21 -35.87 10.24
N ARG A 16 -18.49 -36.98 10.42
CA ARG A 16 -17.24 -37.27 9.71
C ARG A 16 -17.56 -37.40 8.22
N VAL A 17 -17.24 -36.37 7.43
CA VAL A 17 -17.02 -36.53 5.99
C VAL A 17 -15.51 -36.55 5.80
N ARG A 18 -14.94 -37.75 5.81
CA ARG A 18 -13.61 -38.00 5.25
C ARG A 18 -13.82 -38.19 3.76
N LEU A 19 -13.35 -37.27 2.93
CA LEU A 19 -12.89 -37.56 1.58
C LEU A 19 -12.00 -36.41 1.09
N ALA A 20 -10.70 -36.68 1.16
CA ALA A 20 -9.63 -36.28 0.26
C ALA A 20 -9.64 -34.84 -0.29
N GLY A 21 -8.64 -34.05 0.14
CA GLY A 21 -8.23 -32.85 -0.59
C GLY A 21 -7.67 -31.77 0.32
N LEU A 22 -6.35 -31.80 0.51
CA LEU A 22 -5.44 -30.67 0.76
C LEU A 22 -6.00 -29.37 1.38
N GLY A 23 -5.45 -29.02 2.55
CA GLY A 23 -5.26 -27.61 2.93
C GLY A 23 -5.95 -27.21 4.23
N ALA A 24 -5.17 -27.18 5.31
CA ALA A 24 -5.44 -26.58 6.62
C ALA A 24 -6.45 -25.41 6.57
N ILE A 25 -7.63 -25.55 7.19
CA ILE A 25 -7.89 -25.11 8.57
C ILE A 25 -7.07 -23.86 8.95
N CYS A 26 -7.35 -22.73 8.31
CA CYS A 26 -7.11 -21.40 8.87
C CYS A 26 -8.30 -21.01 9.74
N LEU A 27 -8.40 -21.63 10.91
CA LEU A 27 -9.16 -21.08 12.03
C LEU A 27 -8.17 -21.00 13.17
N LEU A 28 -7.88 -19.77 13.64
CA LEU A 28 -7.60 -19.37 15.02
C LEU A 28 -6.84 -18.02 15.01
N PHE A 29 -7.55 -16.94 15.32
CA PHE A 29 -7.05 -15.68 15.89
C PHE A 29 -5.62 -15.23 15.51
N GLY A 30 -5.52 -14.33 14.53
CA GLY A 30 -4.31 -13.56 14.28
C GLY A 30 -4.60 -12.41 13.32
N LEU A 31 -4.25 -11.19 13.72
CA LEU A 31 -4.18 -9.98 12.92
C LEU A 31 -3.17 -10.18 11.77
N ALA A 32 -3.51 -10.97 10.78
CA ALA A 32 -2.78 -11.03 9.52
C ALA A 32 -3.55 -10.16 8.56
N GLY A 33 -2.98 -8.99 8.21
CA GLY A 33 -3.41 -8.26 7.02
C GLY A 33 -3.58 -9.29 5.90
N THR A 34 -4.74 -9.25 5.24
CA THR A 34 -5.05 -10.19 4.16
C THR A 34 -3.85 -10.23 3.21
N PRO A 35 -3.30 -11.40 2.85
CA PRO A 35 -2.09 -11.49 2.01
C PRO A 35 -2.24 -10.66 0.72
N TYR A 36 -3.46 -10.61 0.19
CA TYR A 36 -3.87 -9.76 -0.92
C TYR A 36 -3.55 -8.26 -0.74
N ALA A 37 -3.73 -7.69 0.46
CA ALA A 37 -3.44 -6.28 0.70
C ALA A 37 -1.92 -6.01 0.77
N GLN A 38 -1.15 -6.93 1.36
CA GLN A 38 0.32 -6.82 1.41
C GLN A 38 0.93 -6.94 0.00
N ASP A 39 0.36 -7.82 -0.83
CA ASP A 39 0.77 -7.97 -2.22
C ASP A 39 0.58 -6.66 -3.00
N GLN A 40 -0.60 -6.01 -2.92
CA GLN A 40 -0.85 -4.74 -3.64
C GLN A 40 0.06 -3.58 -3.19
N VAL A 41 0.41 -3.50 -1.91
CA VAL A 41 1.34 -2.46 -1.41
C VAL A 41 2.75 -2.69 -1.94
N SER A 42 3.19 -3.95 -2.01
CA SER A 42 4.50 -4.29 -2.57
C SER A 42 4.57 -4.04 -4.09
N GLU A 43 3.49 -4.33 -4.81
CA GLU A 43 3.37 -4.05 -6.25
C GLU A 43 3.38 -2.53 -6.51
N PHE A 44 2.68 -1.76 -5.68
CA PHE A 44 2.71 -0.30 -5.74
C PHE A 44 4.12 0.24 -5.54
N ARG A 45 4.84 -0.22 -4.50
CA ARG A 45 6.23 0.20 -4.25
C ARG A 45 7.11 -0.07 -5.45
N ALA A 46 7.01 -1.26 -6.04
CA ALA A 46 7.76 -1.63 -7.25
C ALA A 46 7.40 -0.75 -8.46
N ALA A 47 6.10 -0.48 -8.67
CA ALA A 47 5.62 0.41 -9.72
C ALA A 47 6.14 1.84 -9.55
N CYS A 48 6.11 2.36 -8.31
CA CYS A 48 6.64 3.68 -7.95
C CYS A 48 8.14 3.79 -8.29
N THR A 49 8.96 2.87 -7.78
CA THR A 49 10.42 2.90 -8.02
C THR A 49 10.72 2.81 -9.52
N ARG A 50 10.02 1.93 -10.24
CA ARG A 50 10.20 1.75 -11.69
C ARG A 50 9.80 3.00 -12.47
N SER A 51 8.64 3.58 -12.16
CA SER A 51 8.13 4.79 -12.82
C SER A 51 9.06 5.98 -12.58
N ALA A 52 9.51 6.17 -11.34
CA ALA A 52 10.43 7.23 -10.98
C ALA A 52 11.83 7.06 -11.61
N THR A 53 12.29 5.81 -11.77
CA THR A 53 13.50 5.49 -12.55
C THR A 53 13.34 5.87 -14.03
N LEU A 54 12.21 5.54 -14.65
CA LEU A 54 11.93 5.88 -16.06
C LEU A 54 11.83 7.39 -16.28
N MET A 55 11.35 8.15 -15.28
CA MET A 55 11.33 9.62 -15.30
C MET A 55 12.71 10.25 -15.02
N GLY A 56 13.76 9.44 -14.77
CA GLY A 56 15.12 9.92 -14.56
C GLY A 56 15.40 10.49 -13.17
N MET A 57 14.49 10.33 -12.20
CA MET A 57 14.65 10.85 -10.83
C MET A 57 15.72 10.10 -10.02
N THR A 58 16.12 8.91 -10.45
CA THR A 58 17.16 8.09 -9.78
C THR A 58 18.59 8.59 -9.99
N GLN A 59 18.84 9.50 -10.95
CA GLN A 59 20.21 9.93 -11.27
C GLN A 59 20.80 10.93 -10.27
N THR A 60 19.97 11.59 -9.47
CA THR A 60 20.39 12.59 -8.50
C THR A 60 20.26 12.11 -7.05
N HIS A 61 19.25 11.28 -6.73
CA HIS A 61 19.01 10.80 -5.35
C HIS A 61 18.38 9.40 -5.32
N PRO A 62 19.14 8.31 -5.59
CA PRO A 62 18.60 6.95 -5.62
C PRO A 62 18.01 6.54 -4.25
N ASP A 63 18.72 6.83 -3.16
CA ASP A 63 18.25 6.49 -1.80
C ASP A 63 17.01 7.29 -1.39
N GLY A 64 16.89 8.54 -1.84
CA GLY A 64 15.73 9.37 -1.54
C GLY A 64 14.48 8.87 -2.25
N LEU A 65 14.64 8.36 -3.48
CA LEU A 65 13.52 7.84 -4.26
C LEU A 65 12.94 6.55 -3.66
N GLU A 66 13.79 5.66 -3.16
CA GLU A 66 13.30 4.48 -2.43
C GLU A 66 12.53 4.89 -1.18
N ARG A 67 13.03 5.84 -0.40
CA ARG A 67 12.32 6.31 0.81
C ARG A 67 11.01 7.03 0.49
N LEU A 68 10.96 7.82 -0.59
CA LEU A 68 9.73 8.44 -1.07
C LEU A 68 8.67 7.37 -1.40
N CYS A 69 9.05 6.34 -2.15
CA CYS A 69 8.13 5.24 -2.49
C CYS A 69 7.71 4.43 -1.26
N ASP A 70 8.58 4.30 -0.25
CA ASP A 70 8.27 3.63 1.02
C ASP A 70 7.26 4.42 1.84
N CYS A 71 7.47 5.74 1.94
CA CYS A 71 6.52 6.63 2.60
C CYS A 71 5.15 6.59 1.94
N LEU A 72 5.10 6.64 0.60
CA LEU A 72 3.85 6.55 -0.15
C LEU A 72 3.15 5.21 0.04
N ALA A 73 3.89 4.11 0.00
CA ALA A 73 3.34 2.78 0.21
C ALA A 73 2.71 2.64 1.62
N ALA A 74 3.38 3.17 2.65
CA ALA A 74 2.86 3.16 4.02
C ALA A 74 1.62 4.06 4.19
N ASP A 75 1.62 5.24 3.58
CA ASP A 75 0.45 6.14 3.62
C ASP A 75 -0.75 5.52 2.91
N PHE A 76 -0.54 4.88 1.76
CA PHE A 76 -1.60 4.25 0.99
C PHE A 76 -2.15 2.99 1.67
N GLU A 77 -1.29 2.18 2.28
CA GLU A 77 -1.71 1.03 3.08
C GLU A 77 -2.64 1.45 4.24
N ALA A 78 -2.37 2.59 4.87
CA ALA A 78 -3.14 3.08 6.01
C ALA A 78 -4.48 3.72 5.62
N ASN A 79 -4.57 4.33 4.43
CA ASN A 79 -5.68 5.22 4.08
C ASN A 79 -6.52 4.75 2.88
N LEU A 80 -6.02 3.83 2.06
CA LEU A 80 -6.67 3.39 0.82
C LEU A 80 -7.04 1.90 0.87
N SER A 81 -8.02 1.53 0.04
CA SER A 81 -8.35 0.14 -0.17
C SER A 81 -7.36 -0.54 -1.12
N PRO A 82 -7.18 -1.87 -1.07
CA PRO A 82 -6.30 -2.58 -2.00
C PRO A 82 -6.62 -2.33 -3.49
N ALA A 83 -7.90 -2.14 -3.84
CA ALA A 83 -8.32 -1.84 -5.21
C ALA A 83 -7.94 -0.43 -5.66
N ASP A 84 -7.94 0.54 -4.73
CA ASP A 84 -7.47 1.89 -4.98
C ASP A 84 -5.95 1.91 -5.20
N ILE A 85 -5.22 1.15 -4.38
CA ILE A 85 -3.76 0.96 -4.50
C ILE A 85 -3.43 0.33 -5.85
N GLU A 86 -4.13 -0.73 -6.25
CA GLU A 86 -3.97 -1.36 -7.57
C GLU A 86 -4.22 -0.37 -8.72
N THR A 87 -5.25 0.46 -8.61
CA THR A 87 -5.57 1.50 -9.60
C THR A 87 -4.41 2.48 -9.74
N LEU A 88 -3.82 2.92 -8.62
CA LEU A 88 -2.66 3.82 -8.62
C LEU A 88 -1.39 3.14 -9.17
N SER A 89 -1.16 1.87 -8.86
CA SER A 89 -0.05 1.08 -9.42
C SER A 89 -0.12 0.99 -10.94
N ARG A 90 -1.29 0.63 -11.48
CA ARG A 90 -1.53 0.56 -12.93
C ARG A 90 -1.34 1.93 -13.59
N ASP A 91 -1.75 2.99 -12.92
CA ASP A 91 -1.57 4.36 -13.42
C ASP A 91 -0.10 4.77 -13.51
N LEU A 92 0.70 4.45 -12.48
CA LEU A 92 2.15 4.70 -12.45
C LEU A 92 2.90 3.94 -13.54
N LEU A 93 2.42 2.74 -13.89
CA LEU A 93 2.97 1.91 -14.97
C LEU A 93 2.49 2.37 -16.37
N GLY A 94 1.58 3.34 -16.45
CA GLY A 94 1.01 3.82 -17.71
C GLY A 94 -0.01 2.84 -18.32
N GLU A 95 -0.53 1.91 -17.54
CA GLU A 95 -1.50 0.89 -17.97
C GLU A 95 -2.95 1.39 -17.89
N LEU A 96 -3.18 2.53 -17.23
CA LEU A 96 -4.50 3.19 -17.19
C LEU A 96 -4.63 4.14 -18.38
N THR A 97 -5.56 3.84 -19.28
CA THR A 97 -5.83 4.70 -20.43
C THR A 97 -6.56 5.98 -20.01
N PRO A 98 -6.48 7.07 -20.81
CA PRO A 98 -7.24 8.29 -20.55
C PRO A 98 -8.76 8.05 -20.47
N ALA A 99 -9.29 7.10 -21.24
CA ALA A 99 -10.70 6.73 -21.21
C ALA A 99 -11.08 6.07 -19.88
N GLU A 100 -10.26 5.13 -19.39
CA GLU A 100 -10.46 4.50 -18.07
C GLU A 100 -10.40 5.53 -16.94
N ARG A 101 -9.43 6.46 -16.97
CA ARG A 101 -9.33 7.57 -16.01
C ARG A 101 -10.58 8.44 -15.99
N ALA A 102 -11.12 8.77 -17.18
CA ALA A 102 -12.30 9.60 -17.31
C ALA A 102 -13.59 8.89 -16.88
N SER A 103 -13.68 7.57 -17.10
CA SER A 103 -14.85 6.77 -16.72
C SER A 103 -14.85 6.33 -15.26
N ASN A 104 -13.70 6.39 -14.57
CA ASN A 104 -13.60 6.01 -13.17
C ASN A 104 -13.91 7.22 -12.27
N PRO A 105 -15.09 7.27 -11.60
CA PRO A 105 -15.49 8.41 -10.78
C PRO A 105 -14.58 8.60 -9.54
N GLU A 106 -13.98 7.52 -9.05
CA GLU A 106 -13.09 7.53 -7.89
C GLU A 106 -11.68 8.01 -8.26
N TYR A 107 -11.28 7.88 -9.54
CA TYR A 107 -9.92 8.20 -9.98
C TYR A 107 -9.55 9.66 -9.73
N ARG A 108 -10.49 10.61 -9.87
CA ARG A 108 -10.23 12.02 -9.53
C ARG A 108 -9.88 12.19 -8.04
N ARG A 109 -10.57 11.49 -7.15
CA ARG A 109 -10.27 11.51 -5.71
C ARG A 109 -8.92 10.89 -5.44
N LEU A 110 -8.64 9.72 -6.04
CA LEU A 110 -7.38 9.00 -5.87
C LEU A 110 -6.18 9.81 -6.38
N SER A 111 -6.30 10.44 -7.54
CA SER A 111 -5.25 11.31 -8.09
C SER A 111 -4.99 12.52 -7.20
N ALA A 112 -6.03 13.17 -6.68
CA ALA A 112 -5.89 14.29 -5.76
C ALA A 112 -5.22 13.86 -4.43
N TYR A 113 -5.63 12.73 -3.87
CA TYR A 113 -5.04 12.16 -2.67
C TYR A 113 -3.57 11.79 -2.90
N GLY A 114 -3.26 11.10 -4.00
CA GLY A 114 -1.89 10.72 -4.35
C GLY A 114 -0.97 11.93 -4.48
N GLY A 115 -1.43 13.03 -5.10
CA GLY A 115 -0.66 14.27 -5.15
C GLY A 115 -0.38 14.88 -3.77
N GLN A 116 -1.35 14.83 -2.85
CA GLN A 116 -1.16 15.29 -1.47
C GLN A 116 -0.16 14.42 -0.71
N ALA A 117 -0.27 13.10 -0.84
CA ALA A 117 0.63 12.14 -0.21
C ALA A 117 2.07 12.29 -0.73
N VAL A 118 2.27 12.52 -2.04
CA VAL A 118 3.59 12.83 -2.60
C VAL A 118 4.17 14.09 -1.98
N GLY A 119 3.38 15.16 -1.89
CA GLY A 119 3.83 16.40 -1.25
C GLY A 119 4.21 16.20 0.22
N ALA A 120 3.42 15.45 0.98
CA ALA A 120 3.71 15.13 2.38
C ALA A 120 4.99 14.28 2.53
N CYS A 121 5.14 13.23 1.71
CA CYS A 121 6.30 12.35 1.77
C CYS A 121 7.60 13.04 1.32
N LEU A 122 7.55 13.94 0.34
CA LEU A 122 8.71 14.76 -0.03
C LEU A 122 9.22 15.62 1.14
N LEU A 123 8.30 16.21 1.92
CA LEU A 123 8.65 16.98 3.12
C LEU A 123 9.26 16.09 4.21
N ILE A 124 8.71 14.89 4.42
CA ILE A 124 9.20 13.94 5.44
C ILE A 124 10.62 13.47 5.10
N GLU A 125 10.86 13.12 3.84
CA GLU A 125 12.14 12.59 3.38
C GLU A 125 13.22 13.66 3.19
N GLY A 126 12.90 14.92 3.49
CA GLY A 126 13.87 16.02 3.42
C GLY A 126 14.28 16.35 1.99
N PHE A 127 13.42 16.08 1.00
CA PHE A 127 13.51 16.71 -0.31
C PHE A 127 13.06 18.17 -0.21
N GLU A 128 13.80 18.96 0.57
CA GLU A 128 13.73 20.41 0.48
C GLU A 128 14.48 20.82 -0.78
N ASP A 129 13.88 21.69 -1.61
CA ASP A 129 14.50 22.30 -2.79
C ASP A 129 15.99 22.61 -2.54
N GLY A 130 16.84 22.34 -3.53
CA GLY A 130 18.31 22.47 -3.49
C GLY A 130 18.86 23.85 -3.11
N ALA A 131 18.63 24.28 -1.87
CA ALA A 131 18.97 25.58 -1.31
C ALA A 131 19.73 25.45 0.02
N ARG A 132 20.28 24.28 0.34
CA ARG A 132 21.35 24.20 1.34
C ARG A 132 22.68 24.30 0.62
N ALA A 133 23.12 25.55 0.41
CA ALA A 133 24.52 25.82 0.10
C ALA A 133 25.41 25.06 1.12
N PRO A 134 26.53 24.47 0.68
CA PRO A 134 27.43 23.79 1.60
C PRO A 134 27.83 24.78 2.69
N ALA A 135 27.66 24.38 3.95
CA ALA A 135 28.22 25.12 5.06
C ALA A 135 29.73 25.20 4.84
N ASP A 136 30.25 26.42 4.69
CA ASP A 136 31.68 26.69 4.65
C ASP A 136 32.32 26.05 5.90
N PRO A 137 33.34 25.20 5.75
CA PRO A 137 34.14 24.79 6.90
C PRO A 137 35.04 25.96 7.31
N GLU A 138 34.88 26.42 8.55
CA GLU A 138 35.77 27.39 9.22
C GLU A 138 37.25 26.96 9.20
#